data_AF-A0A1H4ZVC0-F1
#
_entry.id   AF-A0A1H4ZVC0-F1
#
_cell.length_a   1.000
_cell.length_b   1.000
_cell.length_c   1.000
_cell.angle_alpha   90.00
_cell.angle_beta   90.00
_cell.angle_gamma   90.00
#
_symmetry.space_group_name_H-M   'P 1'
#
loop_
_entity.id
_entity.type
_entity.pdbx_description
1 polymer ?
#
loop_
_entity_poly.entity_id
_entity_poly.type
_entity_poly.pdbx_seq_one_letter_code
_entity_poly.pdbx_strand_id
1 'polypeptide(L)'
;MPKLMRVLASTVAALGCAALVQAPAHADGRLDEGRFVVVTKNLHDFTKPFGDRTTDGQMVRFGYRACAALDRNRASTAGATRDLYNDERAFPLWERQQLVFYAAQYLCVRHLDRYKTYP
;
A
#
# COMPACT_ATOMS: atom_id res chain seq x y z
N MET A 1 -10.68 71.98 -12.76
CA MET A 1 -9.22 71.73 -12.75
C MET A 1 -8.83 71.27 -11.35
N PRO A 2 -7.91 70.32 -11.11
CA PRO A 2 -7.39 69.24 -11.96
C PRO A 2 -7.21 67.86 -11.23
N LYS A 3 -6.98 66.81 -12.05
CA LYS A 3 -6.01 65.67 -11.88
C LYS A 3 -6.22 64.66 -10.72
N LEU A 4 -6.56 63.39 -10.99
CA LEU A 4 -5.77 62.27 -11.56
C LEU A 4 -5.14 61.36 -10.48
N MET A 5 -5.20 60.04 -10.76
CA MET A 5 -4.42 58.93 -10.17
C MET A 5 -4.90 58.40 -8.81
N ARG A 6 -4.98 57.10 -8.52
CA ARG A 6 -4.39 55.92 -9.16
C ARG A 6 -5.20 54.68 -8.73
N VAL A 7 -5.47 53.81 -9.69
CA VAL A 7 -5.84 52.40 -9.48
C VAL A 7 -4.67 51.65 -8.84
N LEU A 8 -4.96 50.84 -7.83
CA LEU A 8 -4.19 49.70 -7.32
C LEU A 8 -5.21 48.89 -6.49
N ALA A 9 -6.01 48.00 -7.07
CA ALA A 9 -5.65 46.67 -7.55
C ALA A 9 -4.83 45.87 -6.51
N SER A 10 -5.40 44.70 -6.18
CA SER A 10 -4.78 43.48 -5.67
C SER A 10 -4.92 43.20 -4.18
N THR A 11 -5.17 41.91 -3.91
CA THR A 11 -5.11 41.19 -2.62
C THR A 11 -6.25 41.51 -1.66
N VAL A 12 -7.18 40.59 -1.38
CA VAL A 12 -6.92 39.26 -0.82
C VAL A 12 -7.87 38.23 -1.43
N ALA A 13 -7.29 37.13 -1.94
CA ALA A 13 -7.99 35.95 -2.44
C ALA A 13 -8.93 35.39 -1.37
N ALA A 14 -10.22 35.63 -1.57
CA ALA A 14 -11.28 35.03 -0.78
C ALA A 14 -11.56 33.62 -1.32
N LEU A 15 -11.55 32.67 -0.38
CA LEU A 15 -12.29 31.41 -0.42
C LEU A 15 -12.10 30.54 -1.66
N GLY A 16 -11.09 29.68 -1.56
CA GLY A 16 -10.98 28.51 -2.39
C GLY A 16 -10.06 27.50 -1.74
N CYS A 17 -10.23 27.27 -0.43
CA CYS A 17 -9.72 26.06 0.20
C CYS A 17 -10.41 24.88 -0.49
N ALA A 18 -9.86 24.47 -1.64
CA ALA A 18 -9.86 23.08 -2.05
C ALA A 18 -9.10 22.37 -0.94
N ALA A 19 -9.83 22.08 0.14
CA ALA A 19 -9.55 20.94 0.97
C ALA A 19 -9.50 19.79 -0.03
N LEU A 20 -8.28 19.44 -0.43
CA LEU A 20 -7.95 18.11 -0.87
C LEU A 20 -8.31 17.26 0.34
N VAL A 21 -9.59 16.92 0.43
CA VAL A 21 -10.08 15.82 1.22
C VAL A 21 -9.24 14.67 0.70
N GLN A 22 -8.19 14.36 1.45
CA GLN A 22 -7.49 13.10 1.32
C GLN A 22 -8.57 12.08 1.58
N ALA A 23 -9.26 11.67 0.51
CA ALA A 23 -10.06 10.47 0.55
C ALA A 23 -9.11 9.43 1.13
N PRO A 24 -9.44 8.81 2.28
CA PRO A 24 -8.63 7.71 2.76
C PRO A 24 -8.55 6.79 1.55
N ALA A 25 -7.34 6.44 1.12
CA ALA A 25 -7.15 5.54 0.00
C ALA A 25 -7.90 4.26 0.37
N HIS A 26 -9.15 4.15 -0.05
CA HIS A 26 -9.87 2.91 -0.06
C HIS A 26 -9.20 2.16 -1.20
N ALA A 27 -8.74 0.94 -0.93
CA ALA A 27 -8.27 0.09 -2.02
C ALA A 27 -9.37 0.08 -3.09
N ASP A 28 -9.05 0.46 -4.33
CA ASP A 28 -9.95 0.59 -5.48
C ASP A 28 -10.41 -0.81 -5.99
N GLY A 29 -10.53 -1.77 -5.07
CA GLY A 29 -10.89 -3.16 -5.26
C GLY A 29 -10.10 -3.80 -6.40
N ARG A 30 -10.76 -3.96 -7.55
CA ARG A 30 -10.21 -4.63 -8.73
C ARG A 30 -8.96 -3.96 -9.30
N LEU A 31 -8.86 -2.63 -9.23
CA LEU A 31 -7.70 -1.93 -9.76
C LEU A 31 -6.44 -2.26 -8.95
N ASP A 32 -6.56 -2.26 -7.62
CA ASP A 32 -5.44 -2.55 -6.75
C ASP A 32 -5.11 -4.04 -6.67
N GLU A 33 -6.09 -4.93 -6.83
CA GLU A 33 -5.83 -6.35 -7.08
C GLU A 33 -5.01 -6.56 -8.34
N GLY A 34 -5.34 -5.85 -9.43
CA GLY A 34 -4.56 -5.89 -10.66
C GLY A 34 -3.13 -5.38 -10.46
N ARG A 35 -2.95 -4.26 -9.77
CA ARG A 35 -1.62 -3.72 -9.43
C ARG A 35 -0.82 -4.68 -8.56
N PHE A 36 -1.45 -5.29 -7.56
CA PHE A 36 -0.85 -6.30 -6.69
C PHE A 36 -0.32 -7.50 -7.49
N VAL A 37 -1.12 -8.03 -8.42
CA VAL A 37 -0.69 -9.13 -9.32
C VAL A 37 0.51 -8.71 -10.17
N VAL A 38 0.48 -7.50 -10.74
CA VAL A 38 1.58 -7.00 -11.58
C VAL A 38 2.89 -6.90 -10.80
N VAL A 39 2.88 -6.29 -9.61
CA VAL A 39 4.11 -6.10 -8.83
C VAL A 39 4.66 -7.42 -8.26
N THR A 40 3.79 -8.41 -8.03
CA THR A 40 4.20 -9.71 -7.46
C THR A 40 4.63 -10.73 -8.51
N LYS A 41 4.43 -10.44 -9.80
CA LYS A 41 4.74 -11.36 -10.91
C LYS A 41 6.21 -11.80 -10.95
N ASN A 42 7.11 -10.87 -10.62
CA ASN A 42 8.56 -11.08 -10.64
C ASN A 42 9.14 -11.58 -9.30
N LEU A 43 8.31 -11.81 -8.29
CA LEU A 43 8.80 -12.39 -7.05
C LEU A 43 9.28 -13.83 -7.29
N HIS A 44 10.24 -14.26 -6.48
CA HIS A 44 10.72 -15.64 -6.51
C HIS A 44 9.59 -16.63 -6.23
N ASP A 45 9.64 -17.80 -6.86
CA ASP A 45 8.54 -18.77 -6.77
C ASP A 45 8.30 -19.26 -5.34
N PHE A 46 9.33 -19.37 -4.50
CA PHE A 46 9.17 -19.74 -3.09
C PHE A 46 8.36 -18.72 -2.26
N THR A 47 8.11 -17.52 -2.79
CA THR A 47 7.21 -16.53 -2.16
C THR A 47 5.75 -16.73 -2.58
N LYS A 48 5.50 -17.43 -3.68
CA LYS A 48 4.16 -17.61 -4.22
C LYS A 48 3.52 -18.87 -3.62
N PRO A 49 2.19 -18.89 -3.40
CA PRO A 49 1.51 -20.01 -2.73
C PRO A 49 1.63 -21.36 -3.45
N PHE A 50 1.81 -21.34 -4.78
CA PHE A 50 1.99 -22.53 -5.61
C PHE A 50 3.20 -22.41 -6.54
N GLY A 51 4.20 -21.59 -6.17
CA GLY A 51 5.36 -21.35 -7.01
C GLY A 51 5.00 -20.69 -8.34
N ASP A 52 5.68 -21.14 -9.39
CA ASP A 52 5.49 -20.78 -10.79
C ASP A 52 4.06 -21.05 -11.32
N ARG A 53 3.35 -22.00 -10.72
CA ARG A 53 1.96 -22.38 -11.10
C ARG A 53 0.89 -21.51 -10.45
N THR A 54 1.28 -20.49 -9.69
CA THR A 54 0.32 -19.59 -9.03
C THR A 54 -0.45 -18.78 -10.07
N THR A 55 -1.76 -18.94 -10.10
CA THR A 55 -2.68 -18.08 -10.87
C THR A 55 -2.89 -16.73 -10.20
N ASP A 56 -3.25 -15.70 -10.97
CA ASP A 56 -3.56 -14.36 -10.45
C ASP A 56 -4.60 -14.39 -9.32
N GLY A 57 -5.67 -15.19 -9.48
CA GLY A 57 -6.70 -15.33 -8.45
C GLY A 57 -6.18 -16.02 -7.17
N GLN A 58 -5.26 -16.98 -7.29
CA GLN A 58 -4.59 -17.56 -6.11
C GLN A 58 -3.66 -16.55 -5.45
N MET A 59 -2.96 -15.75 -6.25
CA MET A 59 -2.06 -14.70 -5.79
C MET A 59 -2.83 -13.65 -4.98
N VAL A 60 -3.92 -13.11 -5.51
CA VAL A 60 -4.79 -12.15 -4.81
C VAL A 60 -5.31 -12.72 -3.48
N ARG A 61 -5.83 -13.96 -3.48
CA ARG A 61 -6.28 -14.62 -2.24
C ARG A 61 -5.15 -14.75 -1.22
N PHE A 62 -3.93 -15.05 -1.67
CA PHE A 62 -2.76 -15.12 -0.81
C PHE A 62 -2.36 -13.74 -0.27
N GLY A 63 -2.47 -12.68 -1.08
CA GLY A 63 -2.31 -11.29 -0.63
C GLY A 63 -3.29 -10.90 0.47
N TYR A 64 -4.56 -11.26 0.35
CA TYR A 64 -5.53 -11.01 1.44
C TYR A 64 -5.24 -11.83 2.71
N ARG A 65 -4.66 -13.03 2.59
CA ARG A 65 -4.16 -13.76 3.77
C ARG A 65 -2.99 -13.03 4.42
N ALA A 66 -2.10 -12.40 3.64
CA ALA A 66 -1.04 -11.55 4.17
C ALA A 66 -1.61 -10.35 4.95
N CYS A 67 -2.68 -9.73 4.44
CA CYS A 67 -3.41 -8.69 5.18
C CYS A 67 -3.95 -9.20 6.52
N ALA A 68 -4.56 -10.38 6.56
CA ALA A 68 -5.03 -10.97 7.82
C ALA A 68 -3.87 -11.29 8.79
N ALA A 69 -2.71 -11.71 8.28
CA ALA A 69 -1.52 -11.90 9.10
C ALA A 69 -0.98 -10.57 9.67
N LEU A 70 -1.06 -9.47 8.91
CA LEU A 70 -0.73 -8.12 9.37
C LEU A 70 -1.72 -7.56 10.41
N ASP A 71 -2.99 -7.94 10.33
CA ASP A 71 -3.99 -7.60 11.35
C ASP A 71 -3.67 -8.27 12.70
N ARG A 72 -3.19 -9.53 12.67
CA ARG A 72 -2.77 -10.30 13.86
C ARG A 72 -1.43 -9.84 14.41
N ASN A 73 -0.47 -9.52 13.55
CA ASN A 73 0.91 -9.19 13.92
C ASN A 73 1.18 -7.68 13.79
N ARG A 74 0.48 -6.88 14.60
CA ARG A 74 0.39 -5.42 14.40
C ARG A 74 1.72 -4.67 14.41
N ALA A 75 2.72 -5.16 15.13
CA ALA A 75 4.01 -4.49 15.31
C ALA A 75 5.16 -5.15 14.53
N SER A 76 4.92 -6.23 13.78
CA SER A 76 6.00 -6.99 13.16
C SER A 76 5.62 -7.57 11.80
N THR A 77 6.17 -6.98 10.74
CA THR A 77 6.15 -7.55 9.39
C THR A 77 6.81 -8.93 9.35
N ALA A 78 7.90 -9.12 10.10
CA ALA A 78 8.55 -10.43 10.22
C ALA A 78 7.63 -11.47 10.87
N GLY A 79 6.91 -11.08 11.94
CA GLY A 79 5.88 -11.92 12.56
C GLY A 79 4.74 -12.26 11.61
N ALA A 80 4.21 -11.26 10.88
CA ALA A 80 3.18 -11.47 9.86
C ALA A 80 3.65 -12.41 8.75
N THR A 81 4.92 -12.33 8.35
CA THR A 81 5.49 -13.21 7.33
C THR A 81 5.61 -14.64 7.85
N ARG A 82 6.11 -14.83 9.07
CA ARG A 82 6.19 -16.16 9.70
C ARG A 82 4.82 -16.81 9.84
N ASP A 83 3.82 -16.04 10.25
CA ASP A 83 2.41 -16.45 10.34
C ASP A 83 1.84 -16.83 8.96
N LEU A 84 2.03 -15.98 7.94
CA LEU A 84 1.54 -16.24 6.58
C LEU A 84 2.06 -17.54 5.97
N TYR A 85 3.37 -17.78 6.10
CA TYR A 85 4.02 -18.97 5.53
C TYR A 85 4.02 -20.17 6.47
N ASN A 86 3.46 -20.02 7.68
CA ASN A 86 3.52 -21.02 8.75
C ASN A 86 4.95 -21.58 8.96
N ASP A 87 5.92 -20.66 9.00
CA ASP A 87 7.35 -20.96 9.05
C ASP A 87 8.03 -19.96 9.99
N GLU A 88 8.48 -20.42 11.15
CA GLU A 88 9.13 -19.57 12.17
C GLU A 88 10.43 -18.92 11.68
N ARG A 89 11.13 -19.56 10.74
CA ARG A 89 12.33 -18.97 10.12
C ARG A 89 11.95 -18.10 8.93
N ALA A 90 10.86 -18.45 8.26
CA ALA A 90 10.38 -17.86 7.01
C ALA A 90 11.51 -17.69 5.99
N PHE A 91 12.43 -18.66 5.90
CA PHE A 91 13.65 -18.48 5.12
C PHE A 91 13.40 -18.66 3.61
N PRO A 92 13.88 -17.74 2.75
CA PRO A 92 14.57 -16.49 3.09
C PRO A 92 13.56 -15.36 3.42
N LEU A 93 13.76 -14.72 4.58
CA LEU A 93 12.77 -13.86 5.23
C LEU A 93 12.53 -12.57 4.46
N TRP A 94 13.59 -11.97 3.90
CA TRP A 94 13.50 -10.70 3.20
C TRP A 94 12.63 -10.79 1.94
N GLU A 95 12.84 -11.80 1.11
CA GLU A 95 12.12 -12.01 -0.14
C GLU A 95 10.65 -12.36 0.13
N ARG A 96 10.38 -13.17 1.16
CA ARG A 96 9.01 -13.47 1.58
C ARG A 96 8.28 -12.24 2.15
N GLN A 97 9.01 -11.34 2.82
CA GLN A 97 8.45 -10.08 3.32
C GLN A 97 8.00 -9.13 2.20
N GLN A 98 8.63 -9.16 1.02
CA GLN A 98 8.23 -8.32 -0.12
C GLN A 98 6.76 -8.56 -0.50
N LEU A 99 6.29 -9.81 -0.44
CA LEU A 99 4.89 -10.14 -0.68
C LEU A 99 3.95 -9.48 0.32
N VAL A 100 4.32 -9.50 1.61
CA VAL A 100 3.55 -8.89 2.69
C VAL A 100 3.56 -7.36 2.55
N PHE A 101 4.68 -6.78 2.13
CA PHE A 101 4.79 -5.36 1.80
C PHE A 101 3.85 -4.96 0.65
N TYR A 102 3.86 -5.70 -0.47
CA TYR A 102 2.97 -5.39 -1.59
C TYR A 102 1.49 -5.58 -1.23
N ALA A 103 1.16 -6.57 -0.40
CA ALA A 103 -0.19 -6.70 0.11
C ALA A 103 -0.61 -5.47 0.93
N ALA A 104 0.27 -4.97 1.81
CA ALA A 104 0.03 -3.73 2.54
C ALA A 104 -0.07 -2.50 1.61
N GLN A 105 0.68 -2.47 0.50
CA GLN A 105 0.69 -1.33 -0.42
C GLN A 105 -0.55 -1.23 -1.31
N TYR A 106 -1.14 -2.36 -1.70
CA TYR A 106 -2.23 -2.37 -2.68
C TYR A 106 -3.54 -2.89 -2.10
N LEU A 107 -3.52 -3.92 -1.24
CA LEU A 107 -4.74 -4.58 -0.78
C LEU A 107 -5.21 -4.10 0.61
N CYS A 108 -4.27 -3.77 1.50
CA CYS A 108 -4.55 -3.36 2.87
C CYS A 108 -3.73 -2.15 3.30
N VAL A 109 -3.91 -1.04 2.58
CA VAL A 109 -3.23 0.26 2.77
C VAL A 109 -3.35 0.86 4.18
N ARG A 110 -4.31 0.39 4.99
CA ARG A 110 -4.40 0.67 6.43
C ARG A 110 -3.17 0.23 7.24
N HIS A 111 -2.27 -0.56 6.65
CA HIS A 111 -1.03 -1.02 7.28
C HIS A 111 0.22 -0.31 6.73
N LEU A 112 0.08 0.58 5.75
CA LEU A 112 1.20 1.19 5.04
C LEU A 112 2.09 2.05 5.95
N ASP A 113 1.49 2.70 6.95
CA ASP A 113 2.16 3.50 7.97
C ASP A 113 3.23 2.71 8.75
N ARG A 114 2.98 1.40 8.96
CA ARG A 114 3.89 0.49 9.69
C ARG A 114 5.17 0.17 8.94
N TYR A 115 5.20 0.42 7.63
CA TYR A 115 6.36 0.15 6.77
C TYR A 115 7.20 1.41 6.50
N LYS A 116 6.71 2.60 6.88
CA LYS A 116 7.49 3.85 6.77
C LYS A 116 8.58 3.97 7.82
N THR A 117 8.59 3.07 8.80
CA THR A 117 9.53 3.01 9.92
C THR A 117 10.21 1.65 9.94
N TYR A 118 11.01 1.36 8.91
CA TYR A 118 12.08 0.40 9.09
C TYR A 118 13.24 1.15 9.78
N PRO A 119 13.81 0.66 10.90
CA PRO A 119 15.10 1.18 11.39
C PRO A 119 16.21 0.94 10.36
#